data_AF-A0AAV7IM89-F1
#
_entry.id   AF-A0AAV7IM89-F1
#
_cell.length_a   1.000
_cell.length_b   1.000
_cell.length_c   1.000
_cell.angle_alpha   90.00
_cell.angle_beta   90.00
_cell.angle_gamma   90.00
#
_symmetry.space_group_name_H-M   'P 1'
#
loop_
_entity.id
_entity.type
_entity.pdbx_description
1 polymer ?
#
loop_
_entity_poly.entity_id
_entity_poly.type
_entity_poly.pdbx_seq_one_letter_code
_entity_poly.pdbx_strand_id
1 'polypeptide(L)'
;MSQNFEIAKQEQWTQEIENIELQTRLESLEEPLKAANSLKDVALKDSEEMKNRIIQLEALELDRKLNQDTEKSLKNNLANLEDQINDKNKTIKVLQQRLADMKKTLQRELRVPSSSFDNDDSAAILTPSSSKTVTAKHPNSQEEDVNFKYLKHVLIKFLTSREYEALHLTRAVATLLHFSPEEERLLQETLEWKMSWFGTRPNLGFGQTAKAIPPS
;
A
#
# COMPACT_ATOMS: atom_id res chain seq x y z
N MET A 1 2.13 101.54 -33.24
CA MET A 1 2.78 100.68 -32.23
C MET A 1 1.80 100.08 -31.21
N SER A 2 0.74 100.80 -30.78
CA SER A 2 -0.25 100.27 -29.81
C SER A 2 -1.01 99.03 -30.30
N GLN A 3 -1.48 99.02 -31.56
CA GLN A 3 -2.35 97.95 -32.06
C GLN A 3 -1.67 96.57 -32.15
N ASN A 4 -0.40 96.51 -32.58
CA ASN A 4 0.36 95.26 -32.61
C ASN A 4 0.66 94.72 -31.21
N PHE A 5 0.82 95.62 -30.22
CA PHE A 5 1.00 95.23 -28.83
C PHE A 5 -0.28 94.62 -28.23
N GLU A 6 -1.44 95.20 -28.54
CA GLU A 6 -2.75 94.65 -28.16
C GLU A 6 -3.00 93.25 -28.77
N ILE A 7 -2.68 93.07 -30.05
CA ILE A 7 -2.84 91.78 -30.75
C ILE A 7 -1.96 90.70 -30.11
N ALA A 8 -0.68 90.99 -29.88
CA ALA A 8 0.25 90.05 -29.26
C ALA A 8 -0.19 89.66 -27.83
N LYS A 9 -0.74 90.61 -27.07
CA LYS A 9 -1.28 90.35 -25.73
C LYS A 9 -2.52 89.46 -25.75
N GLN A 10 -3.40 89.66 -26.75
CA GLN A 10 -4.59 88.85 -26.91
C GLN A 10 -4.26 87.43 -27.38
N GLU A 11 -3.29 87.28 -28.29
CA GLU A 11 -2.74 85.98 -28.68
C GLU A 11 -2.11 85.25 -27.49
N GLN A 12 -1.34 85.95 -26.66
CA GLN A 12 -0.77 85.39 -25.43
C GLN A 12 -1.86 84.86 -24.49
N TRP A 13 -2.95 85.62 -24.29
CA TRP A 13 -4.07 85.16 -23.47
C TRP A 13 -4.75 83.92 -24.05
N THR A 14 -4.94 83.85 -25.37
CA THR A 14 -5.51 82.65 -26.00
C THR A 14 -4.61 81.43 -25.85
N GLN A 15 -3.29 81.61 -25.97
CA GLN A 15 -2.32 80.53 -25.74
C GLN A 15 -2.32 80.07 -24.28
N GLU A 16 -2.44 80.99 -23.32
CA GLU A 16 -2.52 80.66 -21.90
C GLU A 16 -3.77 79.79 -21.61
N ILE A 17 -4.92 80.15 -22.19
CA ILE A 17 -6.17 79.40 -22.05
C ILE A 17 -6.04 78.01 -22.68
N GLU A 18 -5.49 77.92 -23.89
CA GLU A 18 -5.28 76.64 -24.58
C GLU A 18 -4.31 75.75 -23.80
N ASN A 19 -3.23 76.30 -23.24
CA ASN A 19 -2.31 75.56 -22.38
C ASN A 19 -3.01 75.00 -21.14
N ILE A 20 -3.82 75.81 -20.46
CA ILE A 20 -4.59 75.37 -19.29
C ILE A 20 -5.57 74.24 -19.67
N GLU A 21 -6.23 74.36 -20.81
CA GLU A 21 -7.15 73.33 -21.30
C GLU A 21 -6.42 72.02 -21.64
N LEU A 22 -5.26 72.11 -22.32
CA LEU A 22 -4.41 70.96 -22.61
C LEU A 22 -3.85 70.32 -21.33
N GLN A 23 -3.48 71.10 -20.33
CA GLN A 23 -3.02 70.59 -19.03
C GLN A 23 -4.13 69.83 -18.32
N THR A 24 -5.34 70.41 -18.28
CA THR A 24 -6.52 69.74 -17.69
C THR A 24 -6.84 68.44 -18.43
N ARG A 25 -6.71 68.45 -19.77
CA ARG A 25 -6.89 67.25 -20.61
C ARG A 25 -5.84 66.18 -20.29
N LEU A 26 -4.57 66.56 -20.16
CA LEU A 26 -3.48 65.65 -19.82
C LEU A 26 -3.69 65.01 -18.44
N GLU A 27 -3.98 65.81 -17.41
CA GLU A 27 -4.27 65.30 -16.06
C GLU A 27 -5.48 64.35 -16.06
N SER A 28 -6.52 64.68 -16.84
CA SER A 28 -7.72 63.82 -16.93
C SER A 28 -7.47 62.46 -17.61
N LEU A 29 -6.45 62.37 -18.48
CA LEU A 29 -6.09 61.16 -19.21
C LEU A 29 -5.02 60.32 -18.49
N GLU A 30 -4.21 60.95 -17.64
CA GLU A 30 -3.12 60.30 -16.92
C GLU A 30 -3.64 59.29 -15.87
N GLU A 31 -4.70 59.65 -15.14
CA GLU A 31 -5.33 58.75 -14.16
C GLU A 31 -5.95 57.48 -14.78
N PRO A 32 -6.79 57.57 -15.83
CA PRO A 32 -7.28 56.39 -16.55
C PRO A 32 -6.15 55.52 -17.11
N LEU A 33 -5.08 56.12 -17.62
CA LEU A 33 -3.93 55.37 -18.16
C LEU A 33 -3.23 54.58 -17.04
N LYS A 34 -3.03 55.19 -15.87
CA LYS A 34 -2.44 54.56 -14.69
C LYS A 34 -3.32 53.43 -14.16
N ALA A 35 -4.63 53.66 -14.08
CA ALA A 35 -5.59 52.63 -13.67
C ALA A 35 -5.61 51.46 -14.66
N ALA A 36 -5.60 51.73 -15.97
CA ALA A 36 -5.55 50.70 -17.00
C ALA A 36 -4.27 49.86 -16.94
N ASN A 37 -3.11 50.49 -16.71
CA ASN A 37 -1.85 49.79 -16.51
C ASN A 37 -1.86 48.91 -15.25
N SER A 38 -2.35 49.42 -14.13
CA SER A 38 -2.49 48.62 -12.91
C SER A 38 -3.42 47.42 -13.11
N LEU A 39 -4.54 47.60 -13.83
CA LEU A 39 -5.47 46.52 -14.12
C LEU A 39 -4.84 45.45 -15.02
N LYS A 40 -4.06 45.88 -16.01
CA LYS A 40 -3.29 45.00 -16.89
C LYS A 40 -2.28 44.15 -16.10
N ASP A 41 -1.56 44.75 -15.16
CA ASP A 41 -0.56 44.04 -14.35
C ASP A 41 -1.22 42.98 -13.46
N VAL A 42 -2.37 43.29 -12.86
CA VAL A 42 -3.17 42.32 -12.09
C VAL A 42 -3.63 41.18 -13.01
N ALA A 43 -4.19 41.50 -14.17
CA ALA A 43 -4.66 40.49 -15.12
C ALA A 43 -3.52 39.58 -15.63
N LEU A 44 -2.31 40.11 -15.81
CA LEU A 44 -1.13 39.33 -16.17
C LEU A 44 -0.74 38.36 -15.04
N LYS A 45 -0.77 38.82 -13.80
CA LYS A 45 -0.48 37.98 -12.63
C LYS A 45 -1.51 36.85 -12.50
N ASP A 46 -2.79 37.17 -12.60
CA ASP A 46 -3.88 36.19 -12.52
C ASP A 46 -3.78 35.16 -13.66
N SER A 47 -3.42 35.60 -14.87
CA SER A 47 -3.18 34.71 -16.00
C SER A 47 -2.05 33.73 -15.74
N GLU A 48 -0.96 34.19 -15.12
CA GLU A 48 0.19 33.35 -14.79
C GLU A 48 -0.13 32.35 -13.68
N GLU A 49 -0.86 32.77 -12.64
CA GLU A 49 -1.36 31.86 -11.59
C GLU A 49 -2.28 30.78 -12.18
N MET A 50 -3.15 31.16 -13.13
CA MET A 50 -4.04 30.22 -13.80
C MET A 50 -3.28 29.19 -14.64
N LYS A 51 -2.24 29.60 -15.39
CA LYS A 51 -1.38 28.67 -16.14
C LYS A 51 -0.68 27.68 -15.21
N ASN A 52 -0.14 28.15 -14.09
CA ASN A 52 0.49 27.29 -13.10
C ASN A 52 -0.51 26.29 -12.51
N ARG A 53 -1.77 26.70 -12.31
CA ARG A 53 -2.81 25.80 -11.83
C ARG A 53 -3.18 24.74 -12.87
N ILE A 54 -3.23 25.10 -14.16
CA ILE A 54 -3.47 24.16 -15.25
C ILE A 54 -2.37 23.08 -15.28
N ILE A 55 -1.10 23.48 -15.22
CA ILE A 55 0.04 22.55 -15.20
C ILE A 55 -0.06 21.56 -14.03
N GLN A 56 -0.43 22.04 -12.84
CA GLN A 56 -0.62 21.16 -11.67
C GLN A 56 -1.76 20.16 -11.88
N LEU A 57 -2.88 20.61 -12.47
CA LEU A 57 -4.03 19.74 -12.72
C LEU A 57 -3.72 18.68 -13.79
N GLU A 58 -3.00 19.03 -14.84
CA GLU A 58 -2.55 18.08 -15.87
C GLU A 58 -1.64 17.00 -15.28
N ALA A 59 -0.71 17.37 -14.39
CA ALA A 59 0.15 16.43 -13.70
C ALA A 59 -0.64 15.46 -12.78
N LEU A 60 -1.63 15.99 -12.04
CA LEU A 60 -2.52 15.18 -11.20
C LEU A 60 -3.41 14.24 -12.03
N GLU A 61 -3.88 14.68 -13.19
CA GLU A 61 -4.69 13.84 -14.08
C GLU A 61 -3.89 12.69 -14.67
N LEU A 62 -2.62 12.92 -15.02
CA LEU A 62 -1.72 11.88 -15.48
C LEU A 62 -1.46 10.83 -14.39
N ASP A 63 -1.18 11.26 -13.16
CA ASP A 63 -1.00 10.36 -12.01
C ASP A 63 -2.26 9.54 -11.72
N ARG A 64 -3.44 10.20 -11.74
CA ARG A 64 -4.73 9.53 -11.59
C ARG A 64 -4.93 8.44 -12.65
N LYS A 65 -4.55 8.70 -13.90
CA LYS A 65 -4.69 7.73 -15.00
C LYS A 65 -3.78 6.52 -14.81
N LEU A 66 -2.53 6.73 -14.39
CA LEU A 66 -1.62 5.63 -14.08
C LEU A 66 -2.14 4.78 -12.91
N ASN A 67 -2.60 5.43 -11.84
CA ASN A 67 -3.19 4.75 -10.68
C ASN A 67 -4.48 4.00 -11.04
N GLN A 68 -5.27 4.49 -12.00
CA GLN A 68 -6.46 3.80 -12.47
C GLN A 68 -6.13 2.48 -13.18
N ASP A 69 -5.03 2.43 -13.94
CA ASP A 69 -4.64 1.22 -14.65
C ASP A 69 -4.02 0.17 -13.72
N THR A 70 -3.25 0.60 -12.71
CA THR A 70 -2.79 -0.29 -11.64
C THR A 70 -3.96 -0.84 -10.83
N GLU A 71 -4.95 -0.01 -10.49
CA GLU A 71 -6.17 -0.43 -9.78
C GLU A 71 -6.96 -1.48 -10.59
N LYS A 72 -7.13 -1.29 -11.91
CA LYS A 72 -7.78 -2.28 -12.78
C LYS A 72 -7.01 -3.61 -12.78
N SER A 73 -5.69 -3.56 -12.89
CA SER A 73 -4.84 -4.77 -12.87
C SER A 73 -4.99 -5.53 -11.55
N LEU A 74 -4.97 -4.82 -10.42
CA LEU A 74 -5.17 -5.41 -9.09
C LEU A 74 -6.56 -6.03 -8.94
N LYS A 75 -7.62 -5.35 -9.40
CA LYS A 75 -8.99 -5.89 -9.39
C LYS A 75 -9.12 -7.17 -10.21
N ASN A 76 -8.50 -7.21 -11.39
CA ASN A 76 -8.50 -8.42 -12.23
C ASN A 76 -7.76 -9.58 -11.56
N ASN A 77 -6.62 -9.32 -10.93
CA ASN A 77 -5.88 -10.35 -10.19
C ASN A 77 -6.68 -10.87 -9.00
N LEU A 78 -7.35 -9.98 -8.27
CA LEU A 78 -8.18 -10.35 -7.13
C LEU A 78 -9.35 -11.25 -7.57
N ALA A 79 -10.07 -10.88 -8.63
CA ALA A 79 -11.15 -11.71 -9.17
C ALA A 79 -10.66 -13.10 -9.61
N ASN A 80 -9.52 -13.18 -10.30
CA ASN A 80 -8.93 -14.45 -10.71
C ASN A 80 -8.52 -15.34 -9.51
N LEU A 81 -7.99 -14.73 -8.45
CA LEU A 81 -7.65 -15.45 -7.22
C LEU A 81 -8.89 -15.95 -6.50
N GLU A 82 -9.96 -15.16 -6.44
CA GLU A 82 -11.25 -15.58 -5.88
C GLU A 82 -11.83 -16.78 -6.63
N ASP A 83 -11.80 -16.76 -7.97
CA ASP A 83 -12.25 -17.88 -8.80
C ASP A 83 -11.43 -19.15 -8.54
N GLN A 84 -10.10 -19.04 -8.48
CA GLN A 84 -9.23 -20.16 -8.16
C GLN A 84 -9.49 -20.74 -6.77
N ILE A 85 -9.75 -19.88 -5.78
CA ILE A 85 -10.11 -20.32 -4.42
C ILE A 85 -11.45 -21.07 -4.46
N ASN A 86 -12.43 -20.54 -5.19
CA ASN A 86 -13.74 -21.17 -5.33
C ASN A 86 -13.64 -22.56 -5.96
N ASP A 87 -12.85 -22.71 -7.03
CA ASP A 87 -12.64 -24.00 -7.70
C ASP A 87 -11.85 -24.99 -6.86
N LYS A 88 -10.84 -24.52 -6.12
CA LYS A 88 -10.14 -25.36 -5.12
C LYS A 88 -11.10 -25.82 -4.02
N ASN A 89 -11.99 -24.96 -3.53
CA ASN A 89 -13.00 -25.32 -2.55
C ASN A 89 -14.00 -26.37 -3.07
N LYS A 90 -14.44 -26.26 -4.33
CA LYS A 90 -15.26 -27.30 -4.98
C LYS A 90 -14.51 -28.63 -5.06
N THR A 91 -13.24 -28.60 -5.45
CA THR A 91 -12.38 -29.79 -5.54
C THR A 91 -12.23 -30.46 -4.17
N ILE A 92 -12.00 -29.69 -3.11
CA ILE A 92 -11.91 -30.20 -1.74
C ILE A 92 -13.21 -30.92 -1.35
N LYS A 93 -14.38 -30.34 -1.63
CA LYS A 93 -15.68 -30.98 -1.33
C LYS A 93 -15.83 -32.31 -2.05
N VAL A 94 -15.46 -32.39 -3.33
CA VAL A 94 -15.52 -33.64 -4.12
C VAL A 94 -14.59 -34.69 -3.53
N LEU A 95 -13.36 -34.31 -3.18
CA LEU A 95 -12.39 -35.23 -2.57
C LEU A 95 -12.84 -35.71 -1.18
N GLN A 96 -13.41 -34.82 -0.36
CA GLN A 96 -13.98 -35.18 0.94
C GLN A 96 -15.15 -36.17 0.79
N GLN A 97 -16.04 -35.95 -0.18
CA GLN A 97 -17.12 -36.88 -0.50
C GLN A 97 -16.57 -38.26 -0.91
N ARG A 98 -15.60 -38.28 -1.82
CA ARG A 98 -14.96 -39.52 -2.28
C ARG A 98 -14.28 -40.28 -1.14
N LEU A 99 -13.59 -39.57 -0.25
CA LEU A 99 -12.98 -40.16 0.96
C LEU A 99 -14.04 -40.77 1.88
N ALA A 100 -15.17 -40.09 2.07
CA ALA A 100 -16.28 -40.62 2.88
C ALA A 100 -16.88 -41.89 2.26
N ASP A 101 -17.04 -41.93 0.95
CA ASP A 101 -17.59 -43.10 0.24
C ASP A 101 -16.61 -44.28 0.25
N MET A 102 -15.31 -44.02 0.08
CA MET A 102 -14.27 -45.04 0.24
C MET A 102 -14.26 -45.60 1.67
N LYS A 103 -14.37 -44.73 2.69
CA LYS A 103 -14.46 -45.16 4.10
C LYS A 103 -15.67 -46.06 4.34
N LYS A 104 -16.85 -45.71 3.82
CA LYS A 104 -18.06 -46.55 3.91
C LYS A 104 -17.86 -47.91 3.22
N THR A 105 -17.25 -47.91 2.04
CA THR A 105 -16.98 -49.15 1.27
C THR A 105 -16.05 -50.08 2.06
N LEU A 106 -14.92 -49.55 2.55
CA LEU A 106 -13.96 -50.31 3.35
C LEU A 106 -14.59 -50.83 4.65
N GLN A 107 -15.38 -50.00 5.35
CA GLN A 107 -16.08 -50.45 6.57
C GLN A 107 -17.10 -51.55 6.28
N ARG A 108 -17.77 -51.52 5.12
CA ARG A 108 -18.71 -52.58 4.71
C ARG A 108 -17.98 -53.87 4.34
N GLU A 109 -16.86 -53.81 3.63
CA GLU A 109 -16.09 -55.00 3.23
C GLU A 109 -15.32 -55.64 4.39
N LEU A 110 -14.85 -54.83 5.36
CA LEU A 110 -14.19 -55.33 6.57
C LEU A 110 -15.17 -55.81 7.65
N ARG A 111 -16.49 -55.56 7.50
CA ARG A 111 -17.49 -56.08 8.42
C ARG A 111 -17.74 -57.56 8.10
N VAL A 112 -16.87 -58.40 8.64
CA VAL A 112 -17.07 -59.86 8.71
C VAL A 112 -18.43 -60.11 9.36
N PRO A 113 -19.32 -60.94 8.79
CA PRO A 113 -20.48 -61.43 9.50
C PRO A 113 -19.98 -62.29 10.65
N SER A 114 -19.93 -61.73 11.86
CA SER A 114 -19.96 -62.50 13.09
C SER A 114 -21.37 -63.06 13.26
N SER A 115 -21.77 -63.95 12.36
CA SER A 115 -22.84 -64.91 12.61
C SER A 115 -22.20 -66.12 13.28
N SER A 116 -22.79 -66.53 14.40
CA SER A 116 -22.36 -67.63 15.28
C SER A 116 -21.31 -67.24 16.31
N PHE A 117 -21.76 -66.68 17.45
CA PHE A 117 -21.49 -67.23 18.78
C PHE A 117 -22.51 -66.63 19.76
N ASP A 118 -23.52 -67.43 20.10
CA ASP A 118 -24.30 -67.27 21.32
C ASP A 118 -23.36 -67.41 22.51
N ASN A 119 -23.37 -66.44 23.44
CA ASN A 119 -23.17 -66.63 24.88
C ASN A 119 -23.35 -65.29 25.61
N ASP A 120 -24.53 -65.20 26.23
CA ASP A 120 -24.78 -64.87 27.63
C ASP A 120 -24.11 -63.66 28.30
N ASP A 121 -24.98 -62.80 28.83
CA ASP A 121 -24.81 -61.85 29.93
C ASP A 121 -23.66 -60.83 29.89
N SER A 122 -24.01 -59.61 29.45
CA SER A 122 -23.82 -58.38 30.25
C SER A 122 -24.46 -57.17 29.57
N ALA A 123 -25.77 -57.03 29.76
CA ALA A 123 -26.48 -55.78 29.51
C ALA A 123 -26.77 -55.10 30.86
N ALA A 124 -25.96 -54.09 31.21
CA ALA A 124 -26.16 -53.02 32.20
C ALA A 124 -24.74 -52.47 32.51
N ILE A 125 -24.36 -51.20 32.44
CA ILE A 125 -25.04 -49.96 32.83
C ILE A 125 -24.36 -48.81 32.07
N LEU A 126 -25.19 -47.96 31.47
CA LEU A 126 -24.84 -46.63 30.97
C LEU A 126 -24.76 -45.65 32.16
N THR A 127 -23.58 -45.12 32.49
CA THR A 127 -23.46 -43.83 33.20
C THR A 127 -22.17 -43.08 32.82
N PRO A 128 -22.24 -41.96 32.08
CA PRO A 128 -21.16 -40.99 32.01
C PRO A 128 -21.29 -40.01 33.17
N SER A 129 -20.36 -40.04 34.13
CA SER A 129 -20.32 -39.05 35.21
C SER A 129 -19.63 -37.77 34.73
N SER A 130 -20.44 -36.74 34.46
CA SER A 130 -20.01 -35.35 34.28
C SER A 130 -19.50 -34.76 35.60
N SER A 131 -18.29 -34.18 35.56
CA SER A 131 -17.99 -32.81 36.04
C SER A 131 -16.50 -32.65 36.36
N LYS A 132 -15.71 -32.32 35.33
CA LYS A 132 -14.56 -31.42 35.47
C LYS A 132 -14.63 -30.40 34.34
N THR A 133 -15.11 -29.23 34.74
CA THR A 133 -14.84 -27.88 34.26
C THR A 133 -14.17 -27.73 32.89
N VAL A 134 -14.91 -27.02 32.03
CA VAL A 134 -14.49 -26.33 30.81
C VAL A 134 -13.05 -25.80 30.90
N THR A 135 -12.13 -26.41 30.15
CA THR A 135 -11.18 -25.64 29.35
C THR A 135 -11.23 -26.21 27.95
N ALA A 136 -11.61 -25.36 27.00
CA ALA A 136 -11.57 -25.68 25.59
C ALA A 136 -10.16 -26.16 25.25
N LYS A 137 -10.00 -27.46 25.04
CA LYS A 137 -8.78 -28.05 24.52
C LYS A 137 -8.69 -27.59 23.07
N HIS A 138 -8.04 -26.44 22.87
CA HIS A 138 -7.64 -25.92 21.58
C HIS A 138 -6.85 -27.04 20.89
N PRO A 139 -7.31 -27.62 19.77
CA PRO A 139 -6.50 -28.59 19.02
C PRO A 139 -5.21 -27.96 18.47
N ASN A 140 -5.12 -26.63 18.47
CA ASN A 140 -4.01 -25.84 17.94
C ASN A 140 -2.82 -25.68 18.89
N SER A 141 -2.94 -25.86 20.21
CA SER A 141 -1.83 -25.51 21.11
C SER A 141 -0.62 -26.42 20.95
N GLN A 142 -0.82 -27.74 20.73
CA GLN A 142 0.31 -28.64 20.49
C GLN A 142 0.97 -28.43 19.13
N GLU A 143 0.21 -28.07 18.10
CA GLU A 143 0.74 -27.82 16.75
C GLU A 143 1.48 -26.47 16.67
N GLU A 144 0.96 -25.44 17.36
CA GLU A 144 1.63 -24.16 17.54
C GLU A 144 2.92 -24.29 18.38
N ASP A 145 2.91 -25.10 19.45
CA ASP A 145 4.10 -25.39 20.26
C ASP A 145 5.19 -26.11 19.45
N VAL A 146 4.77 -27.06 18.61
CA VAL A 146 5.62 -27.79 17.68
C VAL A 146 6.20 -26.81 16.64
N ASN A 147 5.39 -25.93 16.06
CA ASN A 147 5.84 -24.89 15.13
C ASN A 147 6.83 -23.92 15.79
N PHE A 148 6.59 -23.48 17.02
CA PHE A 148 7.51 -22.61 17.76
C PHE A 148 8.83 -23.30 18.11
N LYS A 149 8.78 -24.58 18.46
CA LYS A 149 9.99 -25.38 18.73
C LYS A 149 10.82 -25.56 17.45
N TYR A 150 10.18 -25.81 16.31
CA TYR A 150 10.86 -25.88 15.01
C TYR A 150 11.39 -24.52 14.58
N LEU A 151 10.60 -23.45 14.70
CA LEU A 151 11.01 -22.09 14.39
C LEU A 151 12.23 -21.68 15.21
N LYS A 152 12.22 -21.92 16.53
CA LYS A 152 13.38 -21.66 17.39
C LYS A 152 14.62 -22.41 16.92
N HIS A 153 14.49 -23.70 16.58
CA HIS A 153 15.61 -24.48 16.08
C HIS A 153 16.14 -23.94 14.74
N VAL A 154 15.24 -23.64 13.79
CA VAL A 154 15.59 -23.12 12.47
C VAL A 154 16.26 -21.75 12.58
N LEU A 155 15.78 -20.85 13.43
CA LEU A 155 16.43 -19.55 13.68
C LEU A 155 17.81 -19.71 14.31
N ILE A 156 17.94 -20.55 15.34
CA ILE A 156 19.25 -20.80 15.97
C ILE A 156 20.23 -21.36 14.95
N LYS A 157 19.81 -22.35 14.14
CA LYS A 157 20.62 -22.92 13.07
C LYS A 157 20.99 -21.87 12.04
N PHE A 158 20.02 -21.07 11.57
CA PHE A 158 20.24 -19.99 10.60
C PHE A 158 21.26 -18.95 11.11
N LEU A 159 21.14 -18.50 12.36
CA LEU A 159 22.01 -17.49 12.95
C LEU A 159 23.43 -18.00 13.27
N THR A 160 23.60 -19.31 13.45
CA THR A 160 24.89 -19.95 13.81
C THR A 160 25.56 -20.70 12.66
N SER A 161 24.85 -20.91 11.55
CA SER A 161 25.37 -21.53 10.33
C SER A 161 26.32 -20.61 9.58
N ARG A 162 27.16 -21.23 8.73
CA ARG A 162 27.96 -20.49 7.73
C ARG A 162 27.07 -19.91 6.65
N GLU A 163 27.53 -18.86 5.99
CA GLU A 163 26.73 -18.08 5.04
C GLU A 163 26.08 -18.94 3.93
N TYR A 164 26.79 -19.94 3.37
CA TYR A 164 26.25 -20.84 2.35
C TYR A 164 25.12 -21.76 2.88
N GLU A 165 25.20 -22.17 4.15
CA GLU A 165 24.16 -22.97 4.80
C GLU A 165 22.97 -22.12 5.17
N ALA A 166 23.21 -20.90 5.66
CA ALA A 166 22.16 -19.93 5.96
C ALA A 166 21.34 -19.62 4.71
N LEU A 167 21.97 -19.52 3.53
CA LEU A 167 21.28 -19.27 2.27
C LEU A 167 20.27 -20.39 1.91
N HIS A 168 20.60 -21.65 2.20
CA HIS A 168 19.64 -22.76 2.05
C HIS A 168 18.52 -22.74 3.08
N LEU A 169 18.77 -22.18 4.26
CA LEU A 169 17.79 -22.04 5.33
C LEU A 169 16.89 -20.81 5.15
N THR A 170 17.25 -19.86 4.29
CA THR A 170 16.46 -18.64 3.99
C THR A 170 15.00 -18.96 3.69
N ARG A 171 14.74 -19.95 2.81
CA ARG A 171 13.36 -20.31 2.43
C ARG A 171 12.56 -20.91 3.59
N ALA A 172 13.23 -21.67 4.46
CA ALA A 172 12.60 -22.23 5.65
C ALA A 172 12.26 -21.12 6.66
N VAL A 173 13.17 -20.17 6.88
CA VAL A 173 12.95 -19.01 7.74
C VAL A 173 11.82 -18.13 7.19
N ALA A 174 11.82 -17.83 5.89
CA ALA A 174 10.79 -17.03 5.24
C ALA A 174 9.40 -17.67 5.37
N THR A 175 9.30 -18.99 5.21
CA THR A 175 8.04 -19.71 5.37
C THR A 175 7.54 -19.72 6.82
N LEU A 176 8.45 -19.96 7.79
CA LEU A 176 8.08 -20.07 9.20
C LEU A 176 7.81 -18.72 9.89
N LEU A 177 8.39 -17.63 9.38
CA LEU A 177 8.16 -16.26 9.86
C LEU A 177 7.21 -15.44 8.98
N HIS A 178 6.67 -16.03 7.92
CA HIS A 178 5.78 -15.36 6.97
C HIS A 178 6.36 -14.08 6.38
N PHE A 179 7.59 -14.15 5.86
CA PHE A 179 8.20 -13.04 5.14
C PHE A 179 7.50 -12.79 3.81
N SER A 180 7.45 -11.51 3.43
CA SER A 180 7.16 -11.10 2.05
C SER A 180 8.28 -11.53 1.10
N PRO A 181 8.00 -11.66 -0.21
CA PRO A 181 9.03 -11.95 -1.21
C PRO A 181 10.18 -10.93 -1.21
N GLU A 182 9.89 -9.67 -0.90
CA GLU A 182 10.87 -8.61 -0.76
C GLU A 182 11.79 -8.83 0.45
N GLU A 183 11.24 -9.22 1.61
CA GLU A 183 12.00 -9.52 2.82
C GLU A 183 12.88 -10.77 2.66
N GLU A 184 12.36 -11.83 2.03
CA GLU A 184 13.15 -13.03 1.70
C GLU A 184 14.31 -12.70 0.77
N ARG A 185 14.03 -11.92 -0.29
CA ARG A 185 15.04 -11.48 -1.25
C ARG A 185 16.12 -10.62 -0.61
N LEU A 186 15.74 -9.68 0.26
CA LEU A 186 16.69 -8.83 0.98
C LEU A 186 17.62 -9.67 1.87
N LEU A 187 17.08 -10.67 2.55
CA LEU A 187 17.85 -11.59 3.38
C LEU A 187 18.84 -12.40 2.53
N GLN A 188 18.41 -12.89 1.37
CA GLN A 188 19.26 -13.61 0.42
C GLN A 188 20.38 -12.71 -0.13
N GLU A 189 20.05 -11.52 -0.63
CA GLU A 189 21.02 -10.55 -1.16
C GLU A 189 22.06 -10.14 -0.09
N THR A 190 21.65 -10.06 1.18
CA THR A 190 22.56 -9.77 2.29
C THR A 190 23.55 -10.91 2.53
N LEU A 191 23.10 -12.16 2.48
CA LEU A 191 23.98 -13.33 2.61
C LEU A 191 24.93 -13.47 1.42
N GLU A 192 24.44 -13.23 0.20
CA GLU A 192 25.23 -13.26 -1.02
C GLU A 192 26.29 -12.15 -1.03
N TRP A 193 25.94 -10.94 -0.60
CA TRP A 193 26.90 -9.85 -0.42
C TRP A 193 27.98 -10.21 0.59
N LYS A 194 27.61 -10.82 1.73
CA LYS A 194 28.59 -11.28 2.73
C LYS A 194 29.53 -12.37 2.21
N MET A 195 29.09 -13.17 1.23
CA MET A 195 29.92 -14.20 0.60
C MET A 195 30.75 -13.68 -0.58
N SER A 196 30.41 -12.51 -1.14
CA SER A 196 31.15 -11.89 -2.23
C SER A 196 32.23 -10.94 -1.74
N TRP A 197 33.41 -10.97 -2.38
CA TRP A 197 34.45 -9.95 -2.17
C TRP A 197 34.11 -8.62 -2.87
N PHE A 198 33.15 -8.63 -3.80
CA PHE A 198 32.75 -7.46 -4.58
C PHE A 198 31.23 -7.26 -4.54
N GLY A 199 30.81 -6.05 -4.18
CA GLY A 199 29.40 -5.66 -4.20
C GLY A 199 29.09 -4.53 -3.24
N THR A 200 28.12 -3.71 -3.61
CA THR A 200 27.51 -2.72 -2.71
C THR A 200 26.61 -3.44 -1.72
N ARG A 201 26.69 -3.05 -0.44
CA ARG A 201 25.82 -3.58 0.61
C ARG A 201 24.36 -3.33 0.23
N PRO A 202 23.47 -4.33 0.31
CA PRO A 202 22.06 -4.13 0.03
C PRO A 202 21.46 -3.07 0.95
N ASN A 203 20.52 -2.29 0.42
CA ASN A 203 19.91 -1.19 1.15
C ASN A 203 18.83 -1.73 2.10
N LEU A 204 19.17 -1.86 3.38
CA LEU A 204 18.26 -2.33 4.42
C LEU A 204 17.23 -1.26 4.88
N GLY A 205 17.20 -0.08 4.25
CA GLY A 205 16.38 1.05 4.69
C GLY A 205 16.77 1.56 6.08
N PHE A 206 16.11 2.62 6.54
CA PHE A 206 16.26 3.13 7.92
C PHE A 206 15.43 2.29 8.89
N GLY A 207 15.74 0.99 9.00
CA GLY A 207 15.06 0.06 9.90
C GLY A 207 15.94 -0.30 11.10
N GLN A 208 15.45 0.01 12.31
CA GLN A 208 15.97 -0.38 13.63
C GLN A 208 17.12 0.46 14.23
N THR A 209 16.84 1.70 14.61
CA THR A 209 17.39 2.22 15.88
C THR A 209 16.52 1.70 17.02
N ALA A 210 16.84 0.53 17.57
CA ALA A 210 16.19 0.07 18.79
C ALA A 210 16.40 1.12 19.88
N LYS A 211 15.32 1.79 20.33
CA LYS A 211 15.37 2.57 21.56
C LYS A 211 15.64 1.57 22.69
N ALA A 212 16.85 1.62 23.23
CA ALA A 212 17.23 0.81 24.38
C ALA A 212 16.21 1.02 25.50
N ILE A 213 15.53 -0.04 25.93
CA ILE A 213 14.70 -0.03 27.12
C ILE A 213 15.68 -0.11 28.31
N PRO A 214 15.73 0.90 29.20
CA PRO A 214 16.61 0.84 30.35
C PRO A 214 16.18 -0.29 31.30
N PRO A 215 17.13 -0.94 31.99
CA PRO A 215 16.81 -1.97 32.97
C PRO A 215 16.06 -1.34 34.17
N SER A 216 15.00 -2.00 34.61
CA SER A 216 14.35 -1.76 35.92
C SER A 216 15.17 -2.35 37.05
#